data_AF-A0A949M711-F1
#
_entry.id   AF-A0A949M711-F1
#
_cell.length_a   1.000
_cell.length_b   1.000
_cell.length_c   1.000
_cell.angle_alpha   90.00
_cell.angle_beta   90.00
_cell.angle_gamma   90.00
#
_symmetry.space_group_name_H-M   'P 1'
#
loop_
_entity.id
_entity.type
_entity.pdbx_description
1 polymer ?
#
loop_
_entity_poly.entity_id
_entity_poly.type
_entity_poly.pdbx_seq_one_letter_code
_entity_poly.pdbx_strand_id
1 'polypeptide(L)'
;MSTVNVDPAEIAKFSALASRWWDPNSEFGPLHAINPLRLGWIEQNATLAGHEVLDVGCGGGILAEAMAERGANVTGIDLAEKSLKVAKLHLLESG
;
A
#
# COMPACT_ATOMS: atom_id res chain seq x y z
N MET A 1 -3.70 1.75 -31.23
CA MET A 1 -3.35 0.83 -30.14
C MET A 1 -3.16 1.67 -28.89
N SER A 2 -3.88 1.37 -27.80
CA SER A 2 -3.65 2.04 -26.52
C SER A 2 -2.28 1.60 -26.00
N THR A 3 -1.38 2.54 -25.78
CA THR A 3 -0.15 2.28 -25.02
C THR A 3 -0.54 1.93 -23.60
N VAL A 4 -0.12 0.78 -23.10
CA VAL A 4 -0.33 0.42 -21.70
C VAL A 4 0.58 1.33 -20.86
N ASN A 5 0.00 2.09 -19.94
CA ASN A 5 0.73 3.03 -19.08
C ASN A 5 1.42 2.28 -17.92
N VAL A 6 2.47 1.54 -18.26
CA VAL A 6 3.20 0.69 -17.31
C VAL A 6 4.67 0.57 -17.71
N ASP A 7 5.54 0.53 -16.72
CA ASP A 7 6.94 0.13 -16.89
C ASP A 7 7.15 -1.29 -16.29
N PRO A 8 7.38 -2.31 -17.14
CA PRO A 8 7.64 -3.67 -16.67
C PRO A 8 8.88 -3.80 -15.77
N ALA A 9 9.90 -2.95 -15.94
CA ALA A 9 11.12 -3.01 -15.16
C ALA A 9 10.86 -2.58 -13.70
N GLU A 10 10.06 -1.53 -13.49
CA GLU A 10 9.68 -1.11 -12.14
C GLU A 10 8.79 -2.16 -11.46
N ILE A 11 7.86 -2.80 -12.18
CA ILE A 11 7.08 -3.92 -11.62
C ILE A 11 8.00 -5.06 -11.15
N ALA A 12 8.98 -5.43 -11.98
CA ALA A 12 9.91 -6.51 -11.65
C ALA A 12 10.75 -6.18 -10.40
N LYS A 13 11.23 -4.94 -10.30
CA LYS A 13 11.98 -4.42 -9.14
C LYS A 13 11.18 -4.52 -7.84
N PHE A 14 9.95 -3.99 -7.81
CA PHE A 14 9.11 -4.08 -6.59
C PHE A 14 8.69 -5.52 -6.28
N SER A 15 8.41 -6.32 -7.31
CA SER A 15 8.11 -7.74 -7.15
C SER A 15 9.27 -8.54 -6.55
N ALA A 16 10.53 -8.17 -6.82
CA ALA A 16 11.71 -8.82 -6.26
C ALA A 16 11.91 -8.50 -4.77
N LEU A 17 11.46 -7.32 -4.33
CA LEU A 17 11.57 -6.85 -2.94
C LEU A 17 10.33 -7.19 -2.08
N ALA A 18 9.28 -7.74 -2.69
CA ALA A 18 7.96 -7.91 -2.08
C ALA A 18 7.99 -8.56 -0.69
N SER A 19 8.75 -9.64 -0.49
CA SER A 19 8.77 -10.36 0.80
C SER A 19 9.33 -9.56 1.97
N ARG A 20 9.96 -8.41 1.71
CA ARG A 20 10.54 -7.52 2.72
C ARG A 20 9.67 -6.29 3.01
N TRP A 21 8.48 -6.20 2.41
CA TRP A 21 7.65 -4.99 2.47
C TRP A 21 7.33 -4.52 3.89
N TRP A 22 7.10 -5.47 4.79
CA TRP A 22 6.72 -5.22 6.18
C TRP A 22 7.89 -5.26 7.18
N ASP A 23 9.13 -5.41 6.70
CA ASP A 23 10.33 -5.23 7.54
C ASP A 23 10.66 -3.73 7.63
N PRO A 24 10.58 -3.10 8.83
CA PRO A 24 10.87 -1.68 9.01
C PRO A 24 12.35 -1.30 8.75
N ASN A 25 13.25 -2.29 8.69
CA ASN A 25 14.68 -2.08 8.40
C ASN A 25 15.04 -2.42 6.94
N SER A 26 14.05 -2.69 6.09
CA SER A 26 14.23 -2.96 4.66
C SER A 26 14.37 -1.70 3.81
N GLU A 27 14.41 -1.90 2.49
CA GLU A 27 14.29 -0.84 1.48
C GLU A 27 13.00 -0.02 1.63
N PHE A 28 11.97 -0.56 2.29
CA PHE A 28 10.71 0.11 2.57
C PHE A 28 10.63 0.76 3.96
N GLY A 29 11.69 0.69 4.77
CA GLY A 29 11.76 1.35 6.08
C GLY A 29 11.32 2.82 6.08
N PRO A 30 11.72 3.64 5.09
CA PRO A 30 11.21 5.01 4.96
C PRO A 30 9.68 5.12 4.82
N LEU A 31 9.02 4.15 4.18
CA LEU A 31 7.56 4.13 4.03
C LEU A 31 6.86 3.85 5.37
N HIS A 32 7.46 3.00 6.21
CA HIS A 32 6.98 2.77 7.58
C HIS A 32 7.13 4.04 8.42
N ALA A 33 8.32 4.65 8.38
CA ALA A 33 8.61 5.86 9.15
C ALA A 33 7.72 7.05 8.77
N ILE A 34 7.42 7.23 7.47
CA ILE A 34 6.57 8.33 7.00
C ILE A 34 5.07 8.06 7.18
N ASN A 35 4.65 6.79 7.40
CA ASN A 35 3.24 6.41 7.38
C ASN A 35 2.37 7.19 8.37
N PRO A 36 2.76 7.37 9.65
CA PRO A 36 1.95 8.13 10.60
C PRO A 36 1.75 9.58 10.18
N LEU A 37 2.78 10.21 9.59
CA LEU A 37 2.72 11.59 9.14
C LEU A 37 1.77 11.76 7.94
N ARG A 38 1.89 10.91 6.91
CA ARG A 38 1.02 11.00 5.73
C ARG A 38 -0.42 10.61 6.05
N LEU A 39 -0.65 9.62 6.92
CA LEU A 39 -2.00 9.26 7.36
C LEU A 39 -2.65 10.43 8.10
N GLY A 40 -1.93 11.05 9.04
CA GLY A 40 -2.42 12.23 9.76
C GLY A 40 -2.71 13.41 8.84
N TRP A 41 -1.90 13.63 7.80
CA TRP A 41 -2.18 14.64 6.79
C TRP A 41 -3.45 14.32 5.99
N ILE A 42 -3.67 13.06 5.60
CA ILE A 42 -4.90 12.65 4.92
C ILE A 42 -6.12 12.91 5.82
N GLU A 43 -6.07 12.53 7.09
CA GLU A 43 -7.18 12.75 8.05
C GLU A 43 -7.49 14.23 8.30
N GLN A 44 -6.49 15.11 8.20
CA GLN A 44 -6.70 16.56 8.29
C GLN A 44 -7.44 17.13 7.08
N ASN A 45 -7.32 16.48 5.92
CA ASN A 45 -7.87 16.96 4.65
C ASN A 45 -9.12 16.19 4.20
N ALA A 46 -9.36 14.98 4.73
CA ALA A 46 -10.48 14.14 4.39
C ALA A 46 -10.87 13.22 5.56
N THR A 47 -12.17 13.07 5.79
CA THR A 47 -12.68 12.07 6.74
C THR A 47 -12.52 10.66 6.14
N LEU A 48 -11.81 9.78 6.84
CA LEU A 48 -11.62 8.39 6.41
C LEU A 48 -12.78 7.49 6.85
N ALA A 49 -13.23 7.62 8.10
CA ALA A 49 -14.26 6.75 8.65
C ALA A 49 -15.55 6.77 7.81
N GLY A 50 -16.02 5.58 7.43
CA GLY A 50 -17.23 5.39 6.65
C GLY A 50 -17.15 5.77 5.17
N HIS A 51 -15.96 6.08 4.65
CA HIS A 51 -15.75 6.45 3.25
C HIS A 51 -15.07 5.34 2.45
N GLU A 52 -15.39 5.30 1.16
CA GLU A 52 -14.70 4.46 0.18
C GLU A 52 -13.39 5.14 -0.25
N VAL A 53 -12.26 4.44 -0.14
CA VAL A 53 -10.92 4.97 -0.45
C VAL A 53 -10.22 4.06 -1.45
N LEU A 54 -9.57 4.65 -2.46
CA LEU A 54 -8.74 3.95 -3.44
C LEU A 54 -7.26 4.30 -3.20
N ASP A 55 -6.45 3.30 -2.89
CA ASP A 55 -4.98 3.42 -2.81
C ASP A 55 -4.34 2.88 -4.09
N VAL A 56 -3.88 3.79 -4.96
CA VAL A 56 -3.30 3.47 -6.28
C VAL A 56 -1.79 3.27 -6.17
N GLY A 57 -1.31 2.07 -6.49
CA GLY A 57 0.07 1.69 -6.23
C GLY A 57 0.28 1.31 -4.76
N CYS A 58 -0.69 0.57 -4.19
CA CYS A 58 -0.71 0.25 -2.77
C CYS A 58 0.47 -0.65 -2.34
N GLY A 59 1.11 -1.33 -3.28
CA GLY A 59 2.21 -2.25 -3.02
C GLY A 59 1.82 -3.32 -1.99
N GLY A 60 2.63 -3.44 -0.94
CA GLY A 60 2.40 -4.34 0.19
C GLY A 60 1.39 -3.83 1.24
N GLY A 61 0.70 -2.70 1.00
CA GLY A 61 -0.51 -2.35 1.76
C GLY A 61 -0.32 -1.45 2.98
N ILE A 62 0.88 -0.91 3.25
CA ILE A 62 1.17 -0.12 4.46
C ILE A 62 0.16 1.03 4.70
N LEU A 63 -0.15 1.81 3.66
CA LEU A 63 -1.09 2.92 3.80
C LEU A 63 -2.54 2.44 3.74
N ALA A 64 -2.86 1.53 2.81
CA ALA A 64 -4.19 0.95 2.68
C ALA A 64 -4.71 0.34 3.99
N GLU A 65 -3.88 -0.47 4.66
CA GLU A 65 -4.22 -1.09 5.94
C GLU A 65 -4.41 -0.04 7.04
N ALA A 66 -3.50 0.93 7.13
CA ALA A 66 -3.62 1.99 8.14
C ALA A 66 -4.85 2.90 7.92
N MET A 67 -5.29 3.13 6.67
CA MET A 67 -6.55 3.83 6.40
C MET A 67 -7.76 2.98 6.77
N ALA A 68 -7.71 1.66 6.55
CA ALA A 68 -8.76 0.74 6.96
C ALA A 68 -8.92 0.68 8.49
N GLU A 69 -7.82 0.71 9.24
CA GLU A 69 -7.83 0.85 10.71
C GLU A 69 -8.49 2.15 11.19
N ARG A 70 -8.50 3.20 10.36
CA ARG A 70 -9.24 4.45 10.61
C ARG A 70 -10.71 4.39 10.20
N GLY A 71 -11.21 3.21 9.85
CA GLY A 71 -12.61 2.95 9.52
C GLY A 71 -12.99 3.27 8.07
N ALA A 72 -12.02 3.43 7.17
CA ALA A 72 -12.29 3.53 5.74
C ALA A 72 -12.54 2.14 5.12
N ASN A 73 -13.36 2.10 4.07
CA ASN A 73 -13.49 0.94 3.19
C ASN A 73 -12.46 1.09 2.06
N VAL A 74 -11.32 0.41 2.19
CA VAL A 74 -10.17 0.65 1.30
C VAL A 74 -10.09 -0.41 0.21
N THR A 75 -10.00 0.03 -1.04
CA THR A 75 -9.55 -0.78 -2.17
C THR A 75 -8.11 -0.40 -2.51
N GLY A 76 -7.18 -1.34 -2.36
CA GLY A 76 -5.80 -1.18 -2.84
C GLY A 76 -5.63 -1.80 -4.23
N ILE A 77 -4.99 -1.07 -5.16
CA ILE A 77 -4.63 -1.58 -6.48
C ILE A 77 -3.13 -1.47 -6.73
N ASP A 78 -2.56 -2.48 -7.37
CA ASP A 78 -1.18 -2.48 -7.81
C ASP A 78 -1.03 -3.41 -9.03
N LEU A 79 -0.03 -3.15 -9.87
CA LEU A 79 0.30 -4.01 -11.01
C LEU A 79 1.27 -5.14 -10.62
N ALA A 80 1.98 -5.00 -9.49
CA ALA A 80 2.88 -6.01 -8.96
C ALA A 80 2.10 -7.07 -8.14
N GLU A 81 1.75 -8.18 -8.78
CA GLU A 81 0.98 -9.28 -8.16
C GLU A 81 1.63 -9.82 -6.88
N LYS A 82 2.97 -9.88 -6.81
CA LYS A 82 3.68 -10.32 -5.60
C LYS A 82 3.50 -9.36 -4.43
N SER A 83 3.51 -8.05 -4.69
CA SER A 83 3.25 -7.04 -3.67
C SER A 83 1.83 -7.17 -3.13
N LEU A 84 0.84 -7.37 -4.02
CA LEU A 84 -0.55 -7.63 -3.61
C LEU A 84 -0.71 -8.90 -2.78
N LYS A 85 0.05 -9.96 -3.07
CA LYS A 85 0.07 -11.18 -2.24
C LYS A 85 0.59 -10.89 -0.83
N VAL A 86 1.64 -10.07 -0.72
CA VAL A 86 2.19 -9.66 0.59
C VAL A 86 1.21 -8.79 1.35
N ALA A 87 0.53 -7.84 0.69
CA ALA A 87 -0.53 -7.04 1.32
C ALA A 87 -1.64 -7.92 1.89
N LYS A 88 -2.15 -8.86 1.09
CA LYS A 88 -3.21 -9.79 1.52
C LYS A 88 -2.76 -10.73 2.62
N LEU A 89 -1.51 -11.19 2.59
CA LEU A 89 -0.97 -12.04 3.65
C LEU A 89 -0.86 -11.28 4.97
N HIS A 90 -0.34 -10.06 4.94
CA HIS A 90 -0.21 -9.24 6.14
C HIS A 90 -1.58 -8.95 6.77
N LEU A 91 -2.60 -8.62 5.97
CA LEU A 91 -3.97 -8.46 6.47
C LEU A 91 -4.53 -9.69 7.19
N LEU A 92 -4.07 -10.90 6.84
CA LEU A 92 -4.47 -12.14 7.52
C LEU A 92 -3.68 -12.38 8.81
N GLU A 93 -2.50 -11.78 8.95
CA GLU A 93 -1.63 -11.90 10.13
C GLU A 93 -1.89 -10.79 11.15
N SER A 94 -2.32 -9.61 10.71
CA SER A 94 -2.58 -8.42 11.54
C SER A 94 -4.04 -8.28 12.01
N GLY A 95 -4.99 -8.99 11.37
CA GLY A 95 -6.41 -9.05 11.74
C GLY A 95 -6.75 -10.14 12.75
#